data_AF-A0A7X2MS03-F1
#
_entry.id   AF-A0A7X2MS03-F1
#
_cell.length_a   1.000
_cell.length_b   1.000
_cell.length_c   1.000
_cell.angle_alpha   90.00
_cell.angle_beta   90.00
_cell.angle_gamma   90.00
#
_symmetry.space_group_name_H-M   'P 1'
#
loop_
_entity.id
_entity.type
_entity.pdbx_description
1 polymer ?
#
loop_
_entity_poly.entity_id
_entity_poly.type
_entity_poly.pdbx_seq_one_letter_code
_entity_poly.pdbx_strand_id
1 'polypeptide(L)'
;MSYWMKSLWLLPSLWVACVQAEPLQKSFNDWQITCNNEAFCVARNIPGDKGLVMTISRHAGVNDRPLLRIDYGSAYSGALPGGSLQDNLLLDQRRLKPDLKHWTVEPHHLATSNAIAIDEFLDLVMEAKTLQLTFDPNALISLRGMKAALLLMDDTQGRVNSMSAWVKRGDRASWDVPPPPALPPLPPAVEPPAALTRDETSGLIDYGTWRVNTDSCSLDPLRREVSVAPLTDQRALLLVSCEMGAYNVIDLAFEVTRSQPYVARGITLTLPFTPPGASDRQLELINAEYDAASGQLYTFG
;
A
#
# COMPACT_ATOMS: atom_id res chain seq x y z
N MET A 1 -69.70 2.73 -25.39
CA MET A 1 -68.80 3.02 -24.26
C MET A 1 -67.68 1.99 -24.28
N SER A 2 -66.46 2.40 -24.64
CA SER A 2 -65.27 1.55 -24.47
C SER A 2 -64.12 2.48 -24.11
N TYR A 3 -63.60 2.32 -22.90
CA TYR A 3 -62.56 3.15 -22.30
C TYR A 3 -61.19 2.76 -22.88
N TRP A 4 -60.47 3.73 -23.43
CA TRP A 4 -59.09 3.56 -23.87
C TRP A 4 -58.17 3.88 -22.69
N MET A 5 -57.63 2.84 -22.04
CA MET A 5 -56.76 2.97 -20.88
C MET A 5 -55.31 3.14 -21.38
N LYS A 6 -54.75 4.34 -21.24
CA LYS A 6 -53.35 4.63 -21.55
C LYS A 6 -52.45 4.05 -20.46
N SER A 7 -51.73 2.98 -20.75
CA SER A 7 -50.72 2.42 -19.85
C SER A 7 -49.44 3.24 -19.95
N LEU A 8 -49.15 4.04 -18.92
CA LEU A 8 -47.85 4.70 -18.75
C LEU A 8 -46.82 3.66 -18.31
N TRP A 9 -45.85 3.38 -19.19
CA TRP A 9 -44.67 2.58 -18.87
C TRP A 9 -43.67 3.44 -18.08
N LEU A 10 -43.54 3.17 -16.78
CA LEU A 10 -42.48 3.68 -15.93
C LEU A 10 -41.23 2.79 -16.13
N LEU A 11 -40.21 3.32 -16.81
CA LEU A 11 -38.88 2.69 -16.89
C LEU A 11 -38.13 2.96 -15.59
N PRO A 12 -37.63 1.93 -14.87
CA PRO A 12 -36.78 2.13 -13.70
C PRO A 12 -35.36 2.47 -14.19
N SER A 13 -34.91 3.69 -13.89
CA SER A 13 -33.52 4.10 -14.05
C SER A 13 -32.66 3.37 -13.01
N LEU A 14 -31.99 2.30 -13.43
CA LEU A 14 -30.92 1.67 -12.66
C LEU A 14 -29.72 2.60 -12.68
N TRP A 15 -29.57 3.41 -11.62
CA TRP A 15 -28.33 4.09 -11.32
C TRP A 15 -27.31 3.04 -10.89
N VAL A 16 -26.45 2.62 -11.82
CA VAL A 16 -25.24 1.88 -11.46
C VAL A 16 -24.31 2.88 -10.77
N ALA A 17 -24.35 2.92 -9.44
CA ALA A 17 -23.29 3.56 -8.68
C ALA A 17 -22.03 2.71 -8.86
N CYS A 18 -21.07 3.21 -9.63
CA CYS A 18 -19.69 2.73 -9.53
C CYS A 18 -19.20 3.07 -8.13
N VAL A 19 -19.32 2.13 -7.19
CA VAL A 19 -18.62 2.21 -5.91
C VAL A 19 -17.15 2.00 -6.25
N GLN A 20 -16.40 3.09 -6.40
CA GLN A 20 -14.95 3.00 -6.34
C GLN A 20 -14.62 2.57 -4.91
N ALA A 21 -14.13 1.34 -4.73
CA ALA A 21 -13.59 0.92 -3.46
C ALA A 21 -12.37 1.82 -3.18
N GLU A 22 -12.50 2.73 -2.22
CA GLU A 22 -11.34 3.49 -1.76
C GLU A 22 -10.31 2.49 -1.19
N PRO A 23 -9.02 2.60 -1.57
CA PRO A 23 -8.00 1.74 -1.02
C PRO A 23 -7.94 1.94 0.49
N LEU A 24 -8.25 0.88 1.24
CA LEU A 24 -8.30 0.97 2.69
C LEU A 24 -6.88 0.91 3.23
N GLN A 25 -6.36 2.05 3.68
CA GLN A 25 -5.17 2.12 4.50
C GLN A 25 -5.39 3.08 5.66
N LYS A 26 -5.20 2.59 6.89
CA LYS A 26 -5.47 3.39 8.09
C LYS A 26 -4.47 3.07 9.19
N SER A 27 -4.06 4.12 9.90
CA SER A 27 -3.23 4.01 11.09
C SER A 27 -4.06 4.18 12.35
N PHE A 28 -3.77 3.36 13.36
CA PHE A 28 -4.30 3.41 14.70
C PHE A 28 -3.13 3.43 15.66
N ASN A 29 -2.74 4.61 16.15
CA ASN A 29 -1.56 4.79 16.98
C ASN A 29 -0.32 4.16 16.32
N ASP A 30 0.20 3.06 16.89
CA ASP A 30 1.43 2.41 16.50
C ASP A 30 1.17 1.20 15.57
N TRP A 31 -0.02 1.12 14.99
CA TRP A 31 -0.44 0.06 14.07
C TRP A 31 -1.00 0.62 12.77
N GLN A 32 -0.74 -0.08 11.68
CA GLN A 32 -1.28 0.23 10.37
C GLN A 32 -2.01 -1.01 9.82
N ILE A 33 -3.15 -0.79 9.19
CA ILE A 33 -3.86 -1.80 8.42
C ILE A 33 -4.02 -1.32 6.97
N THR A 34 -3.76 -2.23 6.04
CA THR A 34 -4.00 -2.04 4.61
C THR A 34 -4.81 -3.21 4.08
N CYS A 35 -5.85 -2.95 3.29
CA CYS A 35 -6.62 -3.98 2.60
C CYS A 35 -6.66 -3.71 1.09
N ASN A 36 -6.56 -4.77 0.29
CA ASN A 36 -6.68 -4.69 -1.16
C ASN A 36 -8.15 -4.82 -1.63
N ASN A 37 -8.36 -4.78 -2.95
CA ASN A 37 -9.70 -4.88 -3.55
C ASN A 37 -10.40 -6.23 -3.34
N GLU A 38 -9.68 -7.27 -2.93
CA GLU A 38 -10.24 -8.59 -2.57
C GLU A 38 -10.51 -8.71 -1.07
N ALA A 39 -10.46 -7.59 -0.34
CA ALA A 39 -10.54 -7.55 1.12
C ALA A 39 -9.51 -8.49 1.81
N PHE A 40 -8.39 -8.76 1.15
CA PHE A 40 -7.19 -9.27 1.81
C PHE A 40 -6.55 -8.13 2.58
N CYS A 41 -6.41 -8.32 3.89
CA CYS A 41 -5.95 -7.30 4.81
C CYS A 41 -4.65 -7.72 5.49
N VAL A 42 -3.79 -6.75 5.74
CA VAL A 42 -2.54 -6.88 6.48
C VAL A 42 -2.50 -5.79 7.55
N ALA A 43 -2.35 -6.19 8.81
CA ALA A 43 -2.13 -5.31 9.95
C ALA A 43 -0.73 -5.53 10.53
N ARG A 44 0.02 -4.46 10.79
CA ARG A 44 1.37 -4.51 11.35
C ARG A 44 1.70 -3.30 12.23
N ASN A 45 2.69 -3.44 13.11
CA ASN A 45 3.17 -2.31 13.91
C ASN A 45 4.07 -1.34 13.11
N ILE A 46 4.05 -0.06 13.52
CA ILE A 46 4.87 1.04 13.02
C ILE A 46 5.44 1.90 14.17
N PRO A 47 6.66 2.46 14.04
CA PRO A 47 7.64 2.12 13.02
C PRO A 47 8.22 0.72 13.28
N GLY A 48 8.39 -0.08 12.22
CA GLY A 48 8.99 -1.41 12.29
C GLY A 48 10.52 -1.40 12.15
N ASP A 49 11.16 -0.24 12.30
CA ASP A 49 12.60 -0.03 12.05
C ASP A 49 13.48 -0.49 13.21
N LYS A 50 12.91 -0.74 14.39
CA LYS A 50 13.63 -1.26 15.57
C LYS A 50 13.84 -2.77 15.53
N GLY A 51 13.78 -3.35 14.34
CA GLY A 51 14.03 -4.76 14.08
C GLY A 51 12.86 -5.68 14.44
N LEU A 52 12.02 -5.41 15.43
CA LEU A 52 10.92 -6.30 15.80
C LEU A 52 9.59 -5.90 15.15
N VAL A 53 9.01 -6.80 14.35
CA VAL A 53 7.76 -6.57 13.63
C VAL A 53 6.79 -7.72 13.85
N MET A 54 5.54 -7.42 14.18
CA MET A 54 4.43 -8.37 14.13
C MET A 54 3.51 -8.01 12.98
N THR A 55 3.19 -9.00 12.15
CA THR A 55 2.28 -8.86 11.02
C THR A 55 1.18 -9.92 11.09
N ILE A 56 -0.07 -9.48 11.00
CA ILE A 56 -1.25 -10.33 10.95
C ILE A 56 -1.94 -10.08 9.61
N SER A 57 -2.23 -11.12 8.86
CA SER A 57 -2.92 -11.02 7.58
C SER A 57 -4.04 -12.04 7.46
N ARG A 58 -5.06 -11.72 6.67
CA ARG A 58 -6.24 -12.56 6.47
C ARG A 58 -6.89 -12.25 5.14
N HIS A 59 -7.27 -13.28 4.39
CA HIS A 59 -8.13 -13.16 3.21
C HIS A 59 -9.61 -13.07 3.62
N ALA A 60 -10.42 -12.48 2.76
CA ALA A 60 -11.88 -12.52 2.90
C ALA A 60 -12.44 -13.94 2.66
N GLY A 61 -13.72 -14.13 2.99
CA GLY A 61 -14.43 -15.40 2.78
C GLY A 61 -14.20 -16.46 3.87
N VAL A 62 -14.91 -17.58 3.76
CA VAL A 62 -14.83 -18.68 4.73
C VAL A 62 -13.46 -19.37 4.74
N ASN A 63 -12.74 -19.36 3.61
CA ASN A 63 -11.40 -19.92 3.46
C ASN A 63 -10.33 -18.83 3.58
N ASP A 64 -10.34 -18.18 4.74
CA ASP A 64 -9.66 -16.92 5.04
C ASP A 64 -8.13 -16.98 5.15
N ARG A 65 -7.55 -18.18 5.28
CA ARG A 65 -6.09 -18.42 5.25
C ARG A 65 -5.32 -17.36 6.06
N PRO A 66 -5.56 -17.26 7.38
CA PRO A 66 -4.89 -16.27 8.21
C PRO A 66 -3.42 -16.61 8.36
N LEU A 67 -2.60 -15.58 8.59
CA LEU A 67 -1.18 -15.72 8.89
C LEU A 67 -0.81 -14.71 9.95
N LEU A 68 -0.22 -15.18 11.04
CA LEU A 68 0.45 -14.36 12.05
C LEU A 68 1.95 -14.64 11.97
N ARG A 69 2.75 -13.58 11.95
CA ARG A 69 4.22 -13.67 11.97
C ARG A 69 4.85 -12.60 12.85
N ILE A 70 5.95 -12.97 13.49
CA ILE A 70 6.81 -12.09 14.29
C ILE A 70 8.23 -12.26 13.78
N ASP A 71 8.81 -11.17 13.32
CA ASP A 71 10.12 -11.12 12.68
C ASP A 71 11.06 -10.21 13.48
N TYR A 72 12.30 -10.64 13.66
CA TYR A 72 13.39 -9.79 14.15
C TYR A 72 14.44 -9.57 13.06
N GLY A 73 14.72 -8.31 12.75
CA GLY A 73 15.62 -7.88 11.70
C GLY A 73 14.98 -7.80 10.31
N SER A 74 15.82 -7.60 9.30
CA SER A 74 15.44 -7.51 7.88
C SER A 74 16.47 -8.23 7.02
N ALA A 75 16.18 -8.37 5.72
CA ALA A 75 17.12 -8.89 4.73
C ALA A 75 18.46 -8.12 4.68
N TYR A 76 18.51 -6.90 5.21
CA TYR A 76 19.68 -6.01 5.18
C TYR A 76 20.38 -5.87 6.54
N SER A 77 19.87 -6.53 7.59
CA SER A 77 20.35 -6.31 8.97
C SER A 77 21.66 -7.04 9.31
N GLY A 78 22.16 -7.92 8.44
CA GLY A 78 23.36 -8.71 8.71
C GLY A 78 23.16 -9.71 9.86
N ALA A 79 24.23 -10.03 10.59
CA ALA A 79 24.16 -10.89 11.77
C ALA A 79 23.42 -10.17 12.91
N LEU A 80 22.32 -10.77 13.38
CA LEU A 80 21.49 -10.22 14.44
C LEU A 80 22.03 -10.62 15.82
N PRO A 81 22.06 -9.70 16.80
CA PRO A 81 22.47 -10.02 18.16
C PRO A 81 21.38 -10.78 18.92
N GLY A 82 21.77 -11.48 19.99
CA GLY A 82 20.84 -12.08 20.96
C GLY A 82 20.38 -13.50 20.65
N GLY A 83 19.44 -13.98 21.46
CA GLY A 83 18.91 -15.35 21.36
C GLY A 83 17.67 -15.46 20.46
N SER A 84 17.17 -16.68 20.29
CA SER A 84 15.99 -16.96 19.47
C SER A 84 14.72 -16.28 20.02
N LEU A 85 13.78 -15.90 19.14
CA LEU A 85 12.51 -15.28 19.51
C LEU A 85 11.71 -16.14 20.49
N GLN A 86 11.64 -17.45 20.26
CA GLN A 86 10.90 -18.40 21.12
C GLN A 86 11.24 -18.26 22.62
N ASP A 87 12.50 -17.98 22.93
CA ASP A 87 13.01 -17.93 24.30
C ASP A 87 13.20 -16.49 24.79
N ASN A 88 13.03 -15.49 23.91
CA ASN A 88 13.42 -14.10 24.16
C ASN A 88 12.31 -13.07 24.01
N LEU A 89 11.04 -13.47 23.88
CA LEU A 89 9.89 -12.55 23.92
C LEU A 89 9.38 -12.26 25.35
N LEU A 90 9.09 -10.99 25.62
CA LEU A 90 8.46 -10.46 26.81
C LEU A 90 7.11 -9.85 26.43
N LEU A 91 6.03 -10.27 27.07
CA LEU A 91 4.72 -9.63 27.00
C LEU A 91 4.53 -8.85 28.30
N ASP A 92 4.43 -7.52 28.21
CA ASP A 92 4.32 -6.62 29.38
C ASP A 92 5.34 -6.94 30.48
N GLN A 93 6.62 -7.02 30.08
CA GLN A 93 7.78 -7.30 30.94
C GLN A 93 7.79 -8.70 31.57
N ARG A 94 6.90 -9.61 31.15
CA ARG A 94 6.88 -11.00 31.60
C ARG A 94 7.26 -11.92 30.45
N ARG A 95 8.05 -12.97 30.72
CA ARG A 95 8.43 -13.97 29.71
C ARG A 95 7.17 -14.56 29.07
N LEU A 96 7.00 -14.35 27.76
CA LEU A 96 5.97 -15.00 26.98
C LEU A 96 6.40 -16.44 26.70
N LYS A 97 5.52 -17.40 26.93
CA LYS A 97 5.73 -18.81 26.62
C LYS A 97 4.53 -19.33 25.83
N PRO A 98 4.43 -18.97 24.53
CA PRO A 98 3.31 -19.42 23.72
C PRO A 98 3.46 -20.91 23.40
N ASP A 99 2.36 -21.62 23.17
CA ASP A 99 2.43 -22.95 22.57
C ASP A 99 2.82 -22.81 21.10
N LEU A 100 4.05 -23.22 20.78
CA LEU A 100 4.62 -23.13 19.44
C LEU A 100 4.42 -24.40 18.60
N LYS A 101 3.60 -25.36 19.04
CA LYS A 101 3.41 -26.65 18.35
C LYS A 101 2.98 -26.52 16.89
N HIS A 102 2.18 -25.49 16.57
CA HIS A 102 1.67 -25.24 15.22
C HIS A 102 2.35 -24.05 14.53
N TRP A 103 3.57 -23.72 14.96
CA TRP A 103 4.35 -22.61 14.43
C TRP A 103 5.57 -23.11 13.66
N THR A 104 5.92 -22.39 12.61
CA THR A 104 7.28 -22.37 12.08
C THR A 104 8.12 -21.56 13.04
N VAL A 105 9.17 -22.18 13.57
CA VAL A 105 10.05 -21.59 14.58
C VAL A 105 11.48 -21.58 14.09
N GLU A 106 11.97 -20.38 13.84
CA GLU A 106 13.36 -20.10 13.49
C GLU A 106 13.91 -19.05 14.47
N PRO A 107 15.24 -18.88 14.59
CA PRO A 107 15.82 -17.98 15.58
C PRO A 107 15.24 -16.56 15.57
N HIS A 108 14.95 -16.00 14.39
CA HIS A 108 14.46 -14.63 14.25
C HIS A 108 13.12 -14.53 13.52
N HIS A 109 12.40 -15.65 13.41
CA HIS A 109 11.12 -15.74 12.73
C HIS A 109 10.19 -16.73 13.43
N LEU A 110 9.01 -16.26 13.82
CA LEU A 110 7.90 -17.10 14.27
C LEU A 110 6.74 -16.88 13.31
N ALA A 111 6.13 -17.94 12.78
CA ALA A 111 4.92 -17.81 11.97
C ALA A 111 3.96 -18.97 12.16
N THR A 112 2.66 -18.70 12.02
CA THR A 112 1.63 -19.74 11.98
C THR A 112 0.47 -19.33 11.07
N SER A 113 -0.10 -20.31 10.38
CA SER A 113 -1.36 -20.20 9.67
C SER A 113 -2.48 -21.03 10.31
N ASN A 114 -2.21 -21.62 11.49
CA ASN A 114 -3.19 -22.40 12.22
C ASN A 114 -4.14 -21.47 12.98
N ALA A 115 -5.44 -21.51 12.65
CA ALA A 115 -6.43 -20.60 13.23
C ALA A 115 -6.52 -20.68 14.77
N ILE A 116 -6.41 -21.88 15.35
CA ILE A 116 -6.48 -22.08 16.80
C ILE A 116 -5.26 -21.43 17.48
N ALA A 117 -4.05 -21.68 16.96
CA ALA A 117 -2.84 -21.08 17.49
C ALA A 117 -2.82 -19.55 17.38
N ILE A 118 -3.41 -19.00 16.31
CA ILE A 118 -3.60 -17.55 16.16
C ILE A 118 -4.58 -17.03 17.21
N ASP A 119 -5.73 -17.67 17.40
CA ASP A 119 -6.72 -17.26 18.41
C ASP A 119 -6.12 -17.31 19.83
N GLU A 120 -5.41 -18.38 20.19
CA GLU A 120 -4.73 -18.52 21.49
C GLU A 120 -3.68 -17.42 21.70
N PHE A 121 -2.89 -17.10 20.66
CA PHE A 121 -1.93 -16.01 20.75
C PHE A 121 -2.62 -14.65 20.90
N LEU A 122 -3.67 -14.40 20.11
CA LEU A 122 -4.43 -13.16 20.19
C LEU A 122 -5.10 -12.97 21.56
N ASP A 123 -5.65 -14.03 22.15
CA ASP A 123 -6.22 -14.00 23.50
C ASP A 123 -5.19 -13.55 24.56
N LEU A 124 -3.90 -13.87 24.36
CA LEU A 124 -2.81 -13.41 25.24
C LEU A 124 -2.47 -11.93 25.01
N VAL A 125 -2.42 -11.48 23.75
CA VAL A 125 -1.86 -10.15 23.41
C VAL A 125 -2.90 -9.04 23.26
N MET A 126 -4.19 -9.34 23.12
CA MET A 126 -5.23 -8.35 22.79
C MET A 126 -5.35 -7.19 23.79
N GLU A 127 -5.11 -7.49 25.08
CA GLU A 127 -5.18 -6.52 26.19
C GLU A 127 -3.78 -6.13 26.73
N ALA A 128 -2.72 -6.69 26.16
CA ALA A 128 -1.36 -6.36 26.53
C ALA A 128 -0.93 -5.02 25.92
N LYS A 129 0.14 -4.43 26.48
CA LYS A 129 0.65 -3.12 26.04
C LYS A 129 1.83 -3.25 25.11
N THR A 130 2.71 -4.21 25.36
CA THR A 130 4.01 -4.31 24.71
C THR A 130 4.44 -5.75 24.50
N LEU A 131 5.08 -6.01 23.35
CA LEU A 131 5.85 -7.21 23.08
C LEU A 131 7.30 -6.81 22.81
N GLN A 132 8.28 -7.33 23.56
CA GLN A 132 9.67 -6.83 23.56
C GLN A 132 10.68 -7.98 23.63
N LEU A 133 11.91 -7.76 23.16
CA LEU A 133 13.01 -8.72 23.35
C LEU A 133 13.68 -8.57 24.72
N THR A 134 14.11 -9.69 25.33
CA THR A 134 14.83 -9.65 26.62
C THR A 134 16.19 -8.98 26.56
N PHE A 135 16.87 -9.09 25.42
CA PHE A 135 18.26 -8.65 25.27
C PHE A 135 18.38 -7.29 24.58
N ASP A 136 17.29 -6.75 24.04
CA ASP A 136 17.27 -5.44 23.41
C ASP A 136 15.94 -4.72 23.74
N PRO A 137 15.96 -3.73 24.64
CA PRO A 137 14.75 -3.00 25.01
C PRO A 137 14.24 -2.08 23.88
N ASN A 138 15.06 -1.77 22.88
CA ASN A 138 14.62 -0.95 21.74
C ASN A 138 13.82 -1.78 20.72
N ALA A 139 14.06 -3.09 20.66
CA ALA A 139 13.28 -4.04 19.88
C ALA A 139 11.94 -4.34 20.57
N LEU A 140 11.01 -3.38 20.42
CA LEU A 140 9.71 -3.36 21.08
C LEU A 140 8.60 -3.10 20.06
N ILE A 141 7.53 -3.88 20.16
CA ILE A 141 6.24 -3.65 19.52
C ILE A 141 5.31 -3.05 20.56
N SER A 142 4.84 -1.82 20.31
CA SER A 142 3.68 -1.28 21.01
C SER A 142 2.42 -1.96 20.48
N LEU A 143 1.56 -2.46 21.37
CA LEU A 143 0.28 -3.09 20.99
C LEU A 143 -0.88 -2.07 20.94
N ARG A 144 -0.60 -0.78 21.19
CA ARG A 144 -1.61 0.28 21.11
C ARG A 144 -2.12 0.43 19.68
N GLY A 145 -3.41 0.18 19.50
CA GLY A 145 -4.07 0.26 18.19
C GLY A 145 -4.19 -1.07 17.45
N MET A 146 -3.51 -2.13 17.90
CA MET A 146 -3.64 -3.48 17.32
C MET A 146 -5.10 -3.94 17.29
N LYS A 147 -5.79 -3.86 18.42
CA LYS A 147 -7.21 -4.23 18.55
C LYS A 147 -8.11 -3.43 17.60
N ALA A 148 -7.83 -2.14 17.39
CA ALA A 148 -8.60 -1.31 16.47
C ALA A 148 -8.33 -1.66 14.99
N ALA A 149 -7.07 -1.95 14.65
CA ALA A 149 -6.69 -2.44 13.32
C ALA A 149 -7.36 -3.79 13.02
N LEU A 150 -7.30 -4.75 13.95
CA LEU A 150 -7.95 -6.06 13.78
C LEU A 150 -9.48 -5.96 13.75
N LEU A 151 -10.08 -5.03 14.49
CA LEU A 151 -11.52 -4.77 14.40
C LEU A 151 -11.91 -4.23 13.01
N LEU A 152 -11.11 -3.33 12.43
CA LEU A 152 -11.33 -2.85 11.07
C LEU A 152 -11.14 -3.97 10.03
N MET A 153 -10.22 -4.91 10.27
CA MET A 153 -10.08 -6.12 9.45
C MET A 153 -11.35 -6.98 9.51
N ASP A 154 -11.85 -7.26 10.71
CA ASP A 154 -13.11 -7.99 10.91
C ASP A 154 -14.29 -7.28 10.23
N ASP A 155 -14.37 -5.95 10.32
CA ASP A 155 -15.43 -5.14 9.71
C ASP A 155 -15.38 -5.20 8.18
N THR A 156 -14.19 -4.98 7.61
CA THR A 156 -13.95 -5.03 6.16
C THR A 156 -14.32 -6.38 5.56
N GLN A 157 -14.08 -7.46 6.30
CA GLN A 157 -14.39 -8.83 5.87
C GLN A 157 -15.79 -9.29 6.29
N GLY A 158 -16.60 -8.40 6.86
CA GLY A 158 -17.97 -8.71 7.29
C GLY A 158 -18.03 -9.82 8.34
N ARG A 159 -17.09 -9.84 9.29
CA ARG A 159 -16.99 -10.84 10.37
C ARG A 159 -17.49 -10.37 11.71
N VAL A 160 -17.60 -9.06 11.93
CA VAL A 160 -18.09 -8.49 13.19
C VAL A 160 -19.39 -9.18 13.62
N ASN A 161 -19.49 -9.50 14.91
CA ASN A 161 -20.56 -10.28 15.54
C ASN A 161 -20.71 -11.74 15.05
N SER A 162 -19.72 -12.30 14.35
CA SER A 162 -19.63 -13.74 14.07
C SER A 162 -18.64 -14.45 15.00
N MET A 163 -18.76 -15.76 15.09
CA MET A 163 -17.80 -16.63 15.77
C MET A 163 -16.39 -16.56 15.16
N SER A 164 -16.26 -16.12 13.91
CA SER A 164 -14.97 -16.02 13.20
C SER A 164 -14.24 -14.68 13.41
N ALA A 165 -14.86 -13.72 14.12
CA ALA A 165 -14.23 -12.45 14.44
C ALA A 165 -13.10 -12.64 15.46
N TRP A 166 -12.06 -11.81 15.38
CA TRP A 166 -11.01 -11.79 16.38
C TRP A 166 -11.30 -10.82 17.52
N VAL A 167 -11.99 -9.70 17.25
CA VAL A 167 -12.19 -8.65 18.25
C VAL A 167 -13.62 -8.63 18.80
N LYS A 168 -14.62 -8.50 17.93
CA LYS A 168 -16.04 -8.41 18.34
C LYS A 168 -16.78 -9.68 17.94
N ARG A 169 -16.50 -10.77 18.65
CA ARG A 169 -17.17 -12.07 18.49
C ARG A 169 -18.66 -11.98 18.85
N GLY A 170 -19.46 -12.82 18.21
CA GLY A 170 -20.90 -12.96 18.48
C GLY A 170 -21.41 -14.32 17.99
N ASP A 171 -22.73 -14.49 18.00
CA ASP A 171 -23.37 -15.81 17.81
C ASP A 171 -23.62 -16.17 16.34
N ARG A 172 -23.30 -15.26 15.40
CA ARG A 172 -23.42 -15.54 13.97
C ARG A 172 -22.40 -16.60 13.56
N ALA A 173 -22.84 -17.59 12.78
CA ALA A 173 -22.01 -18.74 12.43
C ALA A 173 -20.69 -18.33 11.75
N SER A 174 -19.62 -19.10 11.96
CA SER A 174 -18.29 -18.78 11.42
C SER A 174 -18.21 -18.79 9.89
N TRP A 175 -19.09 -19.55 9.22
CA TRP A 175 -19.19 -19.62 7.76
C TRP A 175 -20.05 -18.51 7.16
N ASP A 176 -20.83 -17.80 7.99
CA ASP A 176 -21.68 -16.70 7.55
C ASP A 176 -20.84 -15.43 7.41
N VAL A 177 -20.05 -15.38 6.33
CA VAL A 177 -19.20 -14.26 5.97
C VAL A 177 -19.30 -14.03 4.45
N PRO A 178 -19.18 -12.77 3.97
CA PRO A 178 -19.18 -12.50 2.53
C PRO A 178 -18.04 -13.24 1.81
N PRO A 179 -18.27 -13.72 0.58
CA PRO A 179 -17.18 -14.24 -0.26
C PRO A 179 -16.19 -13.10 -0.60
N PRO A 180 -14.94 -13.42 -0.99
CA PRO A 180 -14.01 -12.43 -1.50
C PRO A 180 -14.61 -11.64 -2.68
N PRO A 181 -14.49 -10.31 -2.70
CA PRO A 181 -14.87 -9.51 -3.86
C PRO A 181 -14.16 -9.99 -5.13
N ALA A 182 -14.84 -9.90 -6.27
CA ALA A 182 -14.25 -10.24 -7.56
C ALA A 182 -13.28 -9.15 -8.01
N LEU A 183 -12.10 -9.55 -8.49
CA LEU A 183 -11.13 -8.62 -9.09
C LEU A 183 -11.71 -8.02 -10.39
N PRO A 184 -11.60 -6.69 -10.58
CA PRO A 184 -11.94 -6.11 -11.86
C PRO A 184 -10.97 -6.63 -12.94
N PRO A 185 -11.44 -6.87 -14.17
CA PRO A 185 -10.54 -7.24 -15.25
C PRO A 185 -9.54 -6.10 -15.47
N LEU A 186 -8.26 -6.45 -15.52
CA LEU A 186 -7.23 -5.49 -15.91
C LEU A 186 -7.43 -5.15 -17.39
N PRO A 187 -7.25 -3.88 -17.80
CA PRO A 187 -7.16 -3.55 -19.21
C PRO A 187 -6.02 -4.36 -19.85
N PRO A 188 -6.13 -4.70 -21.15
CA PRO A 188 -5.06 -5.39 -21.85
C PRO A 188 -3.76 -4.58 -21.75
N ALA A 189 -2.63 -5.28 -21.74
CA ALA A 189 -1.32 -4.64 -21.79
C ALA A 189 -1.27 -3.71 -23.01
N VAL A 190 -0.92 -2.45 -22.76
CA VAL A 190 -0.76 -1.45 -23.82
C VAL A 190 0.53 -1.80 -24.56
N GLU A 191 0.47 -1.85 -25.90
CA GLU A 191 1.69 -2.02 -26.70
C GLU A 191 2.65 -0.85 -26.42
N PRO A 192 3.96 -1.10 -26.30
CA PRO A 192 4.93 -0.04 -26.10
C PRO A 192 4.84 0.99 -27.22
N PRO A 193 4.87 2.30 -26.91
CA PRO A 193 4.76 3.33 -27.92
C PRO A 193 5.97 3.31 -28.86
N ALA A 194 5.78 3.82 -30.08
CA ALA A 194 6.88 3.97 -31.03
C ALA A 194 7.99 4.85 -30.43
N ALA A 195 9.24 4.43 -30.61
CA ALA A 195 10.40 5.20 -30.16
C ALA A 195 10.37 6.65 -30.68
N LEU A 196 10.90 7.58 -29.89
CA LEU A 196 11.07 8.96 -30.35
C LEU A 196 12.12 8.99 -31.47
N THR A 197 11.81 9.73 -32.53
CA THR A 197 12.80 10.06 -33.56
C THR A 197 13.84 11.02 -32.99
N ARG A 198 14.96 11.15 -33.69
CA ARG A 198 16.02 12.10 -33.29
C ARG A 198 15.52 13.55 -33.25
N ASP A 199 14.69 13.94 -34.21
CA ASP A 199 14.16 15.30 -34.33
C ASP A 199 13.15 15.59 -33.21
N GLU A 200 12.27 14.63 -32.90
CA GLU A 200 11.36 14.74 -31.74
C GLU A 200 12.16 14.85 -30.44
N THR A 201 13.17 13.98 -30.25
CA THR A 201 14.02 13.97 -29.05
C THR A 201 14.71 15.33 -28.86
N SER A 202 15.40 15.82 -29.89
CA SER A 202 16.11 17.11 -29.83
C SER A 202 15.15 18.27 -29.56
N GLY A 203 14.02 18.30 -30.28
CA GLY A 203 13.05 19.38 -30.14
C GLY A 203 12.33 19.39 -28.78
N LEU A 204 12.08 18.21 -28.19
CA LEU A 204 11.48 18.08 -26.86
C LEU A 204 12.47 18.45 -25.75
N ILE A 205 13.75 18.08 -25.89
CA ILE A 205 14.81 18.52 -24.97
C ILE A 205 14.92 20.04 -25.01
N ASP A 206 15.00 20.65 -26.20
CA ASP A 206 15.08 22.10 -26.35
C ASP A 206 13.85 22.80 -25.74
N TYR A 207 12.66 22.24 -25.95
CA TYR A 207 11.43 22.76 -25.35
C TYR A 207 11.44 22.65 -23.82
N GLY A 208 11.84 21.50 -23.27
CA GLY A 208 11.94 21.28 -21.83
C GLY A 208 12.97 22.19 -21.14
N THR A 209 14.10 22.46 -21.80
CA THR A 209 15.15 23.32 -21.24
C THR A 209 14.73 24.80 -21.21
N TRP A 210 14.05 25.28 -22.26
CA TRP A 210 13.90 26.72 -22.48
C TRP A 210 12.48 27.27 -22.39
N ARG A 211 11.44 26.43 -22.48
CA ARG A 211 10.05 26.89 -22.71
C ARG A 211 8.99 26.27 -21.82
N VAL A 212 9.25 25.11 -21.22
CA VAL A 212 8.30 24.51 -20.27
C VAL A 212 8.22 25.36 -19.01
N ASN A 213 7.04 25.44 -18.39
CA ASN A 213 6.88 26.19 -17.15
C ASN A 213 7.62 25.46 -16.02
N THR A 214 8.66 26.10 -15.50
CA THR A 214 9.47 25.64 -14.36
C THR A 214 9.56 26.71 -13.28
N ASP A 215 8.53 27.55 -13.13
CA ASP A 215 8.58 28.73 -12.25
C ASP A 215 8.81 28.37 -10.78
N SER A 216 8.45 27.14 -10.39
CA SER A 216 8.69 26.58 -9.06
C SER A 216 10.05 25.88 -8.90
N CYS A 217 10.94 25.90 -9.91
CA CYS A 217 12.23 25.22 -9.83
C CYS A 217 13.35 26.10 -9.29
N SER A 218 14.09 25.54 -8.33
CA SER A 218 15.23 26.21 -7.69
C SER A 218 16.55 26.04 -8.46
N LEU A 219 16.66 25.00 -9.31
CA LEU A 219 17.84 24.80 -10.16
C LEU A 219 17.95 25.85 -11.27
N ASP A 220 19.17 26.34 -11.48
CA ASP A 220 19.53 27.16 -12.64
C ASP A 220 19.26 26.38 -13.95
N PRO A 221 18.61 26.98 -14.97
CA PRO A 221 18.31 26.33 -16.24
C PRO A 221 19.48 25.58 -16.90
N LEU A 222 20.72 26.10 -16.78
CA LEU A 222 21.92 25.47 -17.37
C LEU A 222 22.37 24.21 -16.64
N ARG A 223 21.89 23.99 -15.41
CA ARG A 223 22.18 22.82 -14.59
C ARG A 223 21.04 21.80 -14.60
N ARG A 224 19.96 22.08 -15.32
CA ARG A 224 18.82 21.17 -15.44
C ARG A 224 19.13 20.09 -16.45
N GLU A 225 18.68 18.91 -16.14
CA GLU A 225 18.67 17.76 -17.03
C GLU A 225 17.22 17.54 -17.46
N VAL A 226 17.03 17.31 -18.75
CA VAL A 226 15.71 17.00 -19.34
C VAL A 226 15.80 15.61 -19.92
N SER A 227 15.11 14.66 -19.31
CA SER A 227 14.89 13.34 -19.89
C SER A 227 13.59 13.34 -20.69
N VAL A 228 13.60 12.63 -21.81
CA VAL A 228 12.45 12.50 -22.71
C VAL A 228 12.20 11.04 -23.02
N ALA A 229 10.94 10.61 -22.92
CA ALA A 229 10.53 9.26 -23.24
C ALA A 229 9.18 9.24 -23.95
N PRO A 230 8.91 8.29 -24.85
CA PRO A 230 7.58 8.15 -25.45
C PRO A 230 6.58 7.65 -24.39
N LEU A 231 5.47 8.36 -24.25
CA LEU A 231 4.35 7.98 -23.36
C LEU A 231 3.24 7.29 -24.16
N THR A 232 2.96 7.82 -25.36
CA THR A 232 2.07 7.25 -26.38
C THR A 232 2.63 7.57 -27.77
N ASP A 233 1.98 7.12 -28.83
CA ASP A 233 2.34 7.51 -30.20
C ASP A 233 2.11 9.01 -30.48
N GLN A 234 1.41 9.73 -29.60
CA GLN A 234 1.12 11.16 -29.75
C GLN A 234 1.76 12.03 -28.67
N ARG A 235 2.21 11.43 -27.56
CA ARG A 235 2.70 12.13 -26.37
C ARG A 235 4.06 11.62 -25.92
N ALA A 236 4.88 12.52 -25.42
CA ALA A 236 6.11 12.23 -24.70
C ALA A 236 5.96 12.61 -23.23
N LEU A 237 6.69 11.91 -22.37
CA LEU A 237 6.96 12.29 -21.00
C LEU A 237 8.28 13.07 -20.96
N LEU A 238 8.26 14.23 -20.33
CA LEU A 238 9.46 14.98 -19.93
C LEU A 238 9.62 14.86 -18.43
N LEU A 239 10.82 14.51 -17.96
CA LEU A 239 11.23 14.74 -16.58
C LEU A 239 12.30 15.83 -16.60
N VAL A 240 12.06 16.90 -15.85
CA VAL A 240 12.93 18.07 -15.78
C VAL A 240 13.44 18.20 -14.36
N SER A 241 14.75 18.07 -14.17
CA SER A 241 15.33 18.23 -12.83
C SER A 241 15.10 19.65 -12.31
N CYS A 242 14.56 19.73 -11.10
CA CYS A 242 13.98 20.94 -10.53
C CYS A 242 14.68 21.36 -9.25
N GLU A 243 15.03 20.38 -8.40
CA GLU A 243 15.84 20.56 -7.19
C GLU A 243 16.91 19.47 -7.10
N MET A 244 18.03 19.75 -6.45
CA MET A 244 19.13 18.79 -6.31
C MET A 244 19.78 18.91 -4.92
N GLY A 245 19.78 17.79 -4.19
CA GLY A 245 20.52 17.57 -2.96
C GLY A 245 21.79 16.72 -3.19
N ALA A 246 22.40 16.24 -2.10
CA ALA A 246 23.65 15.47 -2.18
C ALA A 246 23.49 14.08 -2.84
N TYR A 247 22.31 13.47 -2.73
CA TYR A 247 22.02 12.12 -3.24
C TYR A 247 20.68 12.02 -3.99
N ASN A 248 19.91 13.11 -4.04
CA ASN A 248 18.54 13.12 -4.52
C ASN A 248 18.35 14.28 -5.49
N VAL A 249 17.67 14.02 -6.61
CA VAL A 249 17.17 15.01 -7.56
C VAL A 249 15.65 14.97 -7.52
N ILE A 250 15.00 16.11 -7.43
CA ILE A 250 13.54 16.22 -7.54
C ILE A 250 13.21 16.66 -8.96
N ASP A 251 12.35 15.92 -9.64
CA ASP A 251 11.94 16.14 -11.02
C ASP A 251 10.52 16.70 -11.12
N LEU A 252 10.30 17.62 -12.06
CA LEU A 252 8.96 17.92 -12.56
C LEU A 252 8.64 17.02 -13.75
N ALA A 253 7.44 16.44 -13.77
CA ALA A 253 6.96 15.64 -14.89
C ALA A 253 5.97 16.41 -15.76
N PHE A 254 6.09 16.26 -17.08
CA PHE A 254 5.16 16.84 -18.05
C PHE A 254 4.78 15.84 -19.13
N GLU A 255 3.49 15.79 -19.45
CA GLU A 255 3.00 15.20 -20.69
C GLU A 255 3.06 16.25 -21.80
N VAL A 256 3.71 15.96 -22.91
CA VAL A 256 3.93 16.90 -24.02
C VAL A 256 3.56 16.28 -25.36
N THR A 257 3.00 17.05 -26.30
CA THR A 257 2.86 16.58 -27.70
C THR A 257 4.22 16.25 -28.31
N ARG A 258 4.31 15.20 -29.14
CA ARG A 258 5.57 14.83 -29.80
C ARG A 258 6.04 15.82 -30.87
N SER A 259 5.14 16.61 -31.43
CA SER A 259 5.41 17.57 -32.51
C SER A 259 5.01 19.00 -32.14
N GLN A 260 5.56 19.96 -32.88
CA GLN A 260 5.21 21.37 -32.76
C GLN A 260 3.80 21.65 -33.31
N PRO A 261 3.05 22.61 -32.74
CA PRO A 261 3.40 23.37 -31.54
C PRO A 261 3.36 22.51 -30.28
N TYR A 262 4.39 22.60 -29.44
CA TYR A 262 4.47 21.83 -28.21
C TYR A 262 3.44 22.30 -27.19
N VAL A 263 2.61 21.37 -26.72
CA VAL A 263 1.63 21.61 -25.66
C VAL A 263 1.96 20.70 -24.50
N ALA A 264 2.42 21.29 -23.40
CA ALA A 264 2.78 20.61 -22.17
C ALA A 264 1.70 20.73 -21.10
N ARG A 265 1.53 19.65 -20.34
CA ARG A 265 0.69 19.59 -19.15
C ARG A 265 1.51 19.00 -18.01
N GLY A 266 1.62 19.75 -16.91
CA GLY A 266 2.26 19.25 -15.70
C GLY A 266 1.53 18.03 -15.16
N ILE A 267 2.30 17.04 -14.71
CA ILE A 267 1.81 15.82 -14.08
C ILE A 267 2.06 15.96 -12.58
N THR A 268 0.98 15.86 -11.80
CA THR A 268 1.05 15.73 -10.35
C THR A 268 0.53 14.35 -10.00
N LEU A 269 1.35 13.58 -9.29
CA LEU A 269 0.95 12.29 -8.77
C LEU A 269 0.52 12.45 -7.32
N THR A 270 -0.53 11.72 -6.96
CA THR A 270 -1.03 11.71 -5.59
C THR A 270 -1.12 10.27 -5.12
N LEU A 271 -0.57 10.01 -3.93
CA LEU A 271 -0.70 8.74 -3.27
C LEU A 271 -2.18 8.49 -2.91
N PRO A 272 -2.61 7.22 -2.93
CA PRO A 272 -3.97 6.88 -2.54
C PRO A 272 -4.27 7.19 -1.06
N PHE A 273 -3.23 7.30 -0.23
CA PHE A 273 -3.29 7.56 1.20
C PHE A 273 -2.25 8.63 1.60
N THR A 274 -2.43 9.24 2.77
CA THR A 274 -1.42 10.12 3.38
C THR A 274 -0.37 9.26 4.08
N PRO A 275 0.92 9.35 3.71
CA PRO A 275 2.00 8.65 4.41
C PRO A 275 2.05 9.03 5.91
N PRO A 276 2.45 8.12 6.80
CA PRO A 276 2.69 8.45 8.21
C PRO A 276 3.67 9.62 8.34
N GLY A 277 3.26 10.69 9.02
CA GLY A 277 4.08 11.89 9.22
C GLY A 277 4.00 12.94 8.10
N ALA A 278 3.34 12.64 6.98
CA ALA A 278 3.06 13.62 5.92
C ALA A 278 1.74 14.38 6.16
N SER A 279 1.66 15.62 5.65
CA SER A 279 0.45 16.47 5.72
C SER A 279 -0.47 16.31 4.51
N ASP A 280 0.05 15.81 3.41
CA ASP A 280 -0.69 15.66 2.16
C ASP A 280 -0.34 14.33 1.47
N ARG A 281 -0.88 14.16 0.27
CA ARG A 281 -0.73 12.96 -0.55
C ARG A 281 0.08 13.23 -1.80
N GLN A 282 0.64 14.42 -1.98
CA GLN A 282 1.40 14.72 -3.18
C GLN A 282 2.67 13.89 -3.17
N LEU A 283 2.91 13.22 -4.29
CA LEU A 283 4.13 12.45 -4.50
C LEU A 283 5.12 13.36 -5.22
N GLU A 284 6.23 13.67 -4.55
CA GLU A 284 7.40 14.25 -5.20
C GLU A 284 8.14 13.17 -5.98
N LEU A 285 8.58 13.50 -7.18
CA LEU A 285 9.34 12.60 -8.02
C LEU A 285 10.82 12.75 -7.68
N ILE A 286 11.33 11.88 -6.82
CA ILE A 286 12.73 11.85 -6.42
C ILE A 286 13.47 10.79 -7.23
N ASN A 287 14.59 11.17 -7.86
CA ASN A 287 15.43 10.32 -8.70
C ASN A 287 14.58 9.51 -9.69
N ALA A 288 13.73 10.20 -10.45
CA ALA A 288 12.70 9.55 -11.23
C ALA A 288 13.24 8.97 -12.54
N GLU A 289 12.81 7.76 -12.86
CA GLU A 289 13.17 7.06 -14.10
C GLU A 289 11.92 6.48 -14.75
N TYR A 290 11.85 6.53 -16.08
CA TYR A 290 10.73 5.98 -16.82
C TYR A 290 11.21 4.95 -17.84
N ASP A 291 10.64 3.74 -17.75
CA ASP A 291 10.84 2.69 -18.75
C ASP A 291 9.66 2.65 -19.72
N ALA A 292 9.90 3.10 -20.95
CA ALA A 292 8.87 3.13 -21.99
C ALA A 292 8.47 1.73 -22.49
N ALA A 293 9.30 0.70 -22.29
CA ALA A 293 8.96 -0.66 -22.72
C ALA A 293 7.92 -1.30 -21.79
N SER A 294 8.01 -1.03 -20.48
CA SER A 294 7.04 -1.50 -19.49
C SER A 294 5.95 -0.48 -19.14
N GLY A 295 6.13 0.78 -19.52
CA GLY A 295 5.24 1.88 -19.16
C GLY A 295 5.31 2.25 -17.68
N GLN A 296 6.45 1.99 -17.02
CA GLN A 296 6.60 2.16 -15.57
C GLN A 296 7.42 3.40 -15.25
N LEU A 297 6.89 4.24 -14.36
CA LEU A 297 7.61 5.35 -13.72
C LEU A 297 8.07 4.91 -12.34
N TYR A 298 9.37 4.98 -12.11
CA TYR A 298 10.02 4.70 -10.85
C TYR A 298 10.40 6.01 -10.17
N THR A 299 10.28 6.04 -8.85
CA THR A 299 10.72 7.15 -8.02
C THR A 299 11.05 6.64 -6.62
N PHE A 300 11.98 7.30 -5.95
CA PHE A 300 12.38 6.99 -4.59
C PHE A 300 11.51 7.78 -3.60
N GLY A 301 11.13 7.16 -2.49
CA GLY A 301 10.29 7.77 -1.46
C GLY A 301 10.30 6.96 -0.17
#